data_AF-A0A2X3EUQ1-F1
#
_entry.id   AF-A0A2X3EUQ1-F1
#
_cell.length_a   1.000
_cell.length_b   1.000
_cell.length_c   1.000
_cell.angle_alpha   90.00
_cell.angle_beta   90.00
_cell.angle_gamma   90.00
#
_symmetry.space_group_name_H-M   'P 1'
#
loop_
_entity.id
_entity.type
_entity.pdbx_description
1 polymer ?
#
loop_
_entity_poly.entity_id
_entity_poly.type
_entity_poly.pdbx_seq_one_letter_code
_entity_poly.pdbx_strand_id
1 'polypeptide(L)'
;MNRFLEHVTDLRLMLLVQGDQPRYRLVELHRKRVESGERSVLVGLQSFAEGLDLKGDLLSQVHIHKIAFPPIDSPVVITEGEWLKSLNRYPFEVQSLPSASFNLIQQVGRLIRSHNCWGEVVIYDKRLLTKNYGARLLNALPVFPIEQPGVPEVIVKRKAKQTAKQTGRKRR
;
A
#
# COMPACT_ATOMS: atom_id res chain seq x y z
N MET A 1 3.86 6.44 3.30
CA MET A 1 3.12 6.59 4.58
C MET A 1 3.06 8.04 5.02
N ASN A 2 4.18 8.70 5.38
CA ASN A 2 4.17 10.08 5.92
C ASN A 2 3.41 11.10 5.05
N ARG A 3 3.65 11.09 3.73
CA ARG A 3 2.92 11.97 2.80
C ARG A 3 1.40 11.77 2.84
N PHE A 4 0.94 10.52 2.96
CA PHE A 4 -0.49 10.24 3.10
C PHE A 4 -1.03 10.81 4.42
N LEU A 5 -0.29 10.61 5.53
CA LEU A 5 -0.67 11.11 6.85
C LEU A 5 -0.77 12.65 6.91
N GLU A 6 0.06 13.38 6.14
CA GLU A 6 -0.05 14.85 6.01
C GLU A 6 -1.39 15.31 5.37
N HIS A 7 -2.04 14.44 4.58
CA HIS A 7 -3.31 14.75 3.93
C HIS A 7 -4.54 14.38 4.78
N VAL A 8 -4.39 13.53 5.79
CA VAL A 8 -5.50 13.01 6.64
C VAL A 8 -5.34 13.39 8.12
N THR A 9 -4.74 14.55 8.39
CA THR A 9 -4.51 15.06 9.75
C THR A 9 -5.79 15.16 10.58
N ASP A 10 -6.89 15.50 9.93
CA ASP A 10 -8.18 15.72 10.59
C ASP A 10 -8.81 14.40 11.09
N LEU A 11 -8.29 13.26 10.59
CA LEU A 11 -8.71 11.90 10.96
C LEU A 11 -7.76 11.25 11.99
N ARG A 12 -6.81 12.00 12.57
CA ARG A 12 -5.75 11.44 13.44
C ARG A 12 -6.27 10.54 14.56
N LEU A 13 -7.42 10.86 15.16
CA LEU A 13 -8.03 10.05 16.22
C LEU A 13 -8.48 8.66 15.74
N MET A 14 -8.91 8.54 14.48
CA MET A 14 -9.34 7.27 13.87
C MET A 14 -8.15 6.40 13.42
N LEU A 15 -6.99 7.01 13.17
CA LEU A 15 -5.83 6.35 12.56
C LEU A 15 -4.98 5.63 13.62
N LEU A 16 -4.70 4.36 13.37
CA LEU A 16 -3.80 3.50 14.12
C LEU A 16 -2.60 3.18 13.24
N VAL A 17 -1.52 3.95 13.39
CA VAL A 17 -0.37 3.94 12.48
C VAL A 17 0.73 3.01 12.99
N GLN A 18 1.24 2.16 12.11
CA GLN A 18 2.39 1.31 12.39
C GLN A 18 3.61 2.14 12.78
N GLY A 19 4.23 1.78 13.91
CA GLY A 19 5.37 2.50 14.49
C GLY A 19 4.98 3.33 15.71
N ASP A 20 3.71 3.75 15.83
CA ASP A 20 3.23 4.52 16.99
C ASP A 20 3.12 3.62 18.24
N GLN A 21 2.76 2.35 18.07
CA GLN A 21 2.69 1.34 19.13
C GLN A 21 3.08 -0.06 18.59
N PRO A 22 3.37 -1.04 19.47
CA PRO A 22 3.51 -2.43 19.07
C PRO A 22 2.28 -2.91 18.29
N ARG A 23 2.51 -3.70 17.23
CA ARG A 23 1.45 -4.17 16.32
C ARG A 23 0.25 -4.79 17.05
N TYR A 24 0.49 -5.61 18.07
CA TYR A 24 -0.58 -6.27 18.82
C TYR A 24 -1.51 -5.26 19.53
N ARG A 25 -0.97 -4.14 20.04
CA ARG A 25 -1.76 -3.08 20.68
C ARG A 25 -2.60 -2.32 19.66
N LEU A 26 -2.05 -2.04 18.48
CA LEU A 26 -2.81 -1.39 17.40
C LEU A 26 -4.00 -2.26 16.98
N VAL A 27 -3.81 -3.58 16.86
CA VAL A 27 -4.89 -4.52 16.55
C VAL A 27 -5.92 -4.60 17.68
N GLU A 28 -5.48 -4.63 18.94
CA GLU A 28 -6.37 -4.65 20.11
C GLU A 28 -7.26 -3.40 20.16
N LEU A 29 -6.67 -2.21 19.98
CA LEU A 29 -7.40 -0.94 19.92
C LEU A 29 -8.35 -0.89 18.73
N HIS A 30 -7.94 -1.44 17.59
CA HIS A 30 -8.79 -1.50 16.41
C HIS A 30 -10.04 -2.34 16.68
N ARG A 31 -9.90 -3.54 17.25
CA ARG A 31 -11.03 -4.40 17.63
C ARG A 31 -11.98 -3.70 18.60
N LYS A 32 -11.45 -3.12 19.68
CA LYS A 32 -12.25 -2.39 20.69
C LYS A 32 -13.11 -1.28 20.06
N ARG A 33 -12.53 -0.50 19.14
CA ARG A 33 -13.26 0.58 18.44
C ARG A 33 -14.34 0.04 17.51
N VAL A 34 -14.03 -0.98 16.72
CA VAL A 34 -15.02 -1.55 15.79
C VAL A 34 -16.17 -2.19 16.56
N GLU A 35 -15.87 -2.92 17.64
CA GLU A 35 -16.86 -3.54 18.52
C GLU A 35 -17.73 -2.50 19.26
N SER A 36 -17.23 -1.28 19.51
CA SER A 36 -18.03 -0.15 20.04
C SER A 36 -18.83 0.60 18.97
N GLY A 37 -18.79 0.17 17.70
CA GLY A 37 -19.44 0.84 16.58
C GLY A 37 -18.70 2.06 16.04
N GLU A 38 -17.45 2.26 16.46
CA GLU A 38 -16.60 3.35 15.97
C GLU A 38 -15.82 2.94 14.70
N ARG A 39 -15.60 3.92 13.82
CA ARG A 39 -14.72 3.75 12.66
C ARG A 39 -13.26 3.75 13.11
N SER A 40 -12.49 2.78 12.63
CA SER A 40 -11.08 2.61 12.99
C SER A 40 -10.26 2.23 11.75
N VAL A 41 -9.10 2.85 11.58
CA VAL A 41 -8.29 2.68 10.36
C VAL A 41 -6.86 2.30 10.75
N LEU A 42 -6.46 1.07 10.39
CA LEU A 42 -5.08 0.63 10.51
C LEU A 42 -4.27 1.10 9.30
N VAL A 43 -3.17 1.81 9.54
CA VAL A 43 -2.25 2.28 8.49
C VAL A 43 -0.89 1.66 8.71
N GLY A 44 -0.41 0.89 7.74
CA GLY A 44 0.88 0.21 7.84
C GLY A 44 1.58 0.00 6.52
N LEU A 45 2.80 -0.55 6.61
CA LEU A 45 3.58 -1.03 5.48
C LEU A 45 3.38 -2.54 5.34
N GLN A 46 4.28 -3.22 4.61
CA GLN A 46 4.14 -4.64 4.29
C GLN A 46 3.94 -5.56 5.51
N SER A 47 4.51 -5.24 6.67
CA SER A 47 4.33 -6.00 7.91
C SER A 47 2.90 -5.99 8.48
N PHE A 48 2.02 -5.10 8.01
CA PHE A 48 0.58 -5.19 8.28
C PHE A 48 -0.15 -6.06 7.25
N ALA A 49 0.39 -6.20 6.03
CA ALA A 49 -0.14 -7.15 5.05
C ALA A 49 0.08 -8.61 5.50
N GLU A 50 0.99 -8.86 6.45
CA GLU A 50 1.30 -10.19 6.97
C GLU A 50 0.74 -10.38 8.39
N GLY A 51 -0.04 -11.45 8.60
CA GLY A 51 -0.44 -11.91 9.93
C GLY A 51 -1.57 -11.15 10.65
N LEU A 52 -2.26 -10.20 9.99
CA LEU A 52 -3.45 -9.56 10.56
C LEU A 52 -4.68 -10.48 10.46
N ASP A 53 -5.10 -11.14 11.54
CA ASP A 53 -6.37 -11.88 11.56
C ASP A 53 -7.53 -10.99 11.98
N LEU A 54 -8.13 -10.31 11.00
CA LEU A 54 -9.33 -9.49 11.09
C LEU A 54 -10.38 -10.11 10.17
N LYS A 55 -11.59 -10.37 10.68
CA LYS A 55 -12.67 -11.06 9.96
C LYS A 55 -13.96 -10.25 10.09
N GLY A 56 -14.80 -10.31 9.06
CA GLY A 56 -16.08 -9.60 9.04
C GLY A 56 -15.89 -8.10 9.23
N ASP A 57 -16.66 -7.51 10.14
CA ASP A 57 -16.71 -6.06 10.35
C ASP A 57 -15.37 -5.44 10.80
N LEU A 58 -14.45 -6.26 11.32
CA LEU A 58 -13.09 -5.83 11.65
C LEU A 58 -12.27 -5.44 10.42
N LEU A 59 -12.65 -5.88 9.21
CA LEU A 59 -11.97 -5.48 7.99
C LEU A 59 -12.88 -5.64 6.77
N SER A 60 -13.62 -4.58 6.46
CA SER A 60 -14.47 -4.51 5.26
C SER A 60 -13.84 -3.70 4.12
N GLN A 61 -12.77 -2.93 4.35
CA GLN A 61 -12.09 -2.18 3.30
C GLN A 61 -10.58 -2.32 3.40
N VAL A 62 -9.95 -2.69 2.27
CA VAL A 62 -8.49 -2.76 2.13
C VAL A 62 -8.04 -1.74 1.10
N HIS A 63 -7.22 -0.78 1.52
CA HIS A 63 -6.70 0.29 0.66
C HIS A 63 -5.25 0.03 0.28
N ILE A 64 -4.99 -0.21 -1.01
CA ILE A 64 -3.66 -0.50 -1.55
C ILE A 64 -3.17 0.69 -2.37
N HIS A 65 -2.23 1.46 -1.81
CA HIS A 65 -1.72 2.68 -2.45
C HIS A 65 -1.06 2.43 -3.81
N LYS A 66 -0.27 1.35 -3.94
CA LYS A 66 0.45 1.01 -5.18
C LYS A 66 0.85 -0.46 -5.19
N ILE A 67 1.08 -0.99 -6.38
CA ILE A 67 1.70 -2.32 -6.57
C ILE A 67 3.12 -2.29 -5.98
N ALA A 68 3.39 -3.23 -5.08
CA ALA A 68 4.67 -3.40 -4.40
C ALA A 68 5.65 -4.21 -5.25
N PHE A 69 6.32 -3.52 -6.18
CA PHE A 69 7.47 -4.06 -6.90
C PHE A 69 8.72 -4.06 -6.01
N PRO A 70 9.67 -4.99 -6.25
CA PRO A 70 10.93 -4.98 -5.53
C PRO A 70 11.71 -3.67 -5.76
N PRO A 71 12.48 -3.22 -4.77
CA PRO A 71 13.34 -2.05 -4.90
C PRO A 71 14.41 -2.29 -5.97
N ILE A 72 14.42 -1.43 -7.00
CA ILE A 72 15.33 -1.53 -8.15
C ILE A 72 16.78 -1.24 -7.73
N ASP A 73 16.95 -0.47 -6.66
CA ASP A 73 18.22 -0.08 -6.04
C ASP A 73 18.77 -1.12 -5.06
N SER A 74 18.07 -2.23 -4.81
CA SER A 74 18.59 -3.28 -3.95
C SER A 74 19.74 -4.03 -4.63
N PRO A 75 20.92 -4.15 -3.99
CA PRO A 75 22.05 -4.89 -4.53
C PRO A 75 21.68 -6.34 -4.87
N VAL A 76 20.83 -6.97 -4.06
CA VAL A 76 20.37 -8.34 -4.31
C VAL A 76 19.53 -8.41 -5.59
N VAL A 77 18.63 -7.44 -5.79
CA VAL A 77 17.76 -7.37 -6.97
C VAL A 77 18.58 -7.13 -8.23
N ILE A 78 19.59 -6.26 -8.16
CA ILE A 78 20.48 -5.93 -9.27
C ILE A 78 21.29 -7.17 -9.68
N THR A 79 21.97 -7.82 -8.73
CA THR A 79 22.79 -9.00 -8.99
C THR A 79 21.97 -10.16 -9.57
N GLU A 80 20.79 -10.42 -9.00
CA GLU A 80 19.87 -11.43 -9.55
C GLU A 80 19.41 -11.06 -10.96
N GLY A 81 19.14 -9.78 -11.22
CA GLY A 81 18.77 -9.29 -12.54
C GLY A 81 19.89 -9.43 -13.58
N GLU A 82 21.15 -9.20 -13.21
CA GLU A 82 22.31 -9.40 -14.08
C GLU A 82 22.51 -10.89 -14.39
N TRP A 83 22.35 -11.76 -13.39
CA TRP A 83 22.39 -13.21 -13.59
C TRP A 83 21.25 -13.70 -14.50
N LEU A 84 20.03 -13.20 -14.33
CA LEU A 84 18.91 -13.54 -15.21
C LEU A 84 19.16 -13.10 -16.66
N LYS A 85 19.79 -11.93 -16.86
CA LYS A 85 20.19 -11.46 -18.19
C LYS A 85 21.26 -12.35 -18.82
N SER A 86 22.24 -12.84 -18.05
CA SER A 86 23.26 -13.76 -18.58
C SER A 86 22.65 -15.11 -19.03
N LEU A 87 21.50 -15.49 -18.46
CA LEU A 87 20.68 -16.62 -18.90
C LEU A 87 19.69 -16.27 -20.04
N ASN A 88 19.82 -15.09 -20.66
CA ASN A 88 18.92 -14.58 -21.70
C ASN A 88 17.43 -14.50 -21.27
N ARG A 89 17.18 -14.23 -19.98
CA ARG A 89 15.84 -14.03 -19.41
C ARG A 89 15.59 -12.55 -19.12
N TYR A 90 14.32 -12.15 -19.09
CA TYR A 90 13.94 -10.77 -18.78
C TYR A 90 13.65 -10.61 -17.27
N PRO A 91 14.48 -9.87 -16.50
CA PRO A 91 14.36 -9.82 -15.03
C PRO A 91 13.01 -9.35 -14.53
N PHE A 92 12.38 -8.37 -15.19
CA PHE A 92 11.08 -7.88 -14.78
C PHE A 92 10.01 -8.99 -14.83
N GLU A 93 10.03 -9.84 -15.85
CA GLU A 93 9.05 -10.93 -16.04
C GLU A 93 9.26 -12.09 -15.08
N VAL A 94 10.51 -12.35 -14.71
CA VAL A 94 10.89 -13.53 -13.91
C VAL A 94 10.97 -13.23 -12.43
N GLN A 95 11.34 -12.01 -12.07
CA GLN A 95 11.64 -11.61 -10.69
C GLN A 95 10.63 -10.57 -10.22
N SER A 96 10.56 -9.40 -10.88
CA SER A 96 9.78 -8.27 -10.36
C SER A 96 8.27 -8.51 -10.40
N LEU A 97 7.75 -9.04 -11.51
CA LEU A 97 6.32 -9.27 -11.71
C LEU A 97 5.79 -10.40 -10.80
N PRO A 98 6.47 -11.56 -10.66
CA PRO A 98 6.06 -12.59 -9.71
C PRO A 98 6.08 -12.09 -8.25
N SER A 99 7.12 -11.36 -7.83
CA SER A 99 7.16 -10.78 -6.48
C SER A 99 6.01 -9.80 -6.24
N ALA A 100 5.71 -8.94 -7.23
CA ALA A 100 4.57 -8.02 -7.16
C ALA A 100 3.23 -8.76 -7.10
N SER A 101 3.07 -9.83 -7.88
CA SER A 101 1.88 -10.69 -7.86
C SER A 101 1.67 -11.33 -6.50
N PHE A 102 2.72 -11.92 -5.92
CA PHE A 102 2.66 -12.53 -4.61
C PHE A 102 2.27 -11.53 -3.53
N ASN A 103 2.89 -10.35 -3.51
CA ASN A 103 2.55 -9.29 -2.57
C ASN A 103 1.10 -8.83 -2.71
N LEU A 104 0.60 -8.72 -3.94
CA LEU A 104 -0.78 -8.31 -4.20
C LEU A 104 -1.78 -9.36 -3.70
N ILE A 105 -1.51 -10.64 -3.94
CA ILE A 105 -2.33 -11.75 -3.42
C ILE A 105 -2.38 -11.70 -1.88
N GLN A 106 -1.26 -11.47 -1.22
CA GLN A 106 -1.22 -11.37 0.26
C GLN A 106 -2.04 -10.18 0.78
N GLN A 107 -1.96 -9.02 0.12
CA GLN A 107 -2.70 -7.82 0.49
C GLN A 107 -4.21 -8.00 0.28
N VAL A 108 -4.62 -8.54 -0.87
CA VAL A 108 -6.03 -8.81 -1.20
C VAL A 108 -6.61 -9.90 -0.29
N GLY A 109 -5.84 -10.94 0.01
CA GLY A 109 -6.18 -12.00 0.96
C GLY A 109 -6.23 -11.56 2.42
N ARG A 110 -6.18 -10.24 2.71
CA ARG A 110 -6.58 -9.70 4.01
C ARG A 110 -8.07 -9.53 4.13
N LEU A 111 -8.76 -9.17 3.05
CA LEU A 111 -10.20 -9.00 3.04
C LEU A 111 -10.93 -10.34 3.18
N ILE A 112 -10.57 -11.34 2.36
CA ILE A 112 -11.23 -12.65 2.37
C ILE A 112 -10.49 -13.62 3.28
N ARG A 113 -10.98 -13.77 4.52
CA ARG A 113 -10.44 -14.70 5.54
C ARG A 113 -11.41 -15.80 5.97
N SER A 114 -12.70 -15.62 5.72
CA SER A 114 -13.77 -16.58 6.03
C SER A 114 -14.97 -16.34 5.13
N HIS A 115 -15.94 -17.26 5.13
CA HIS A 115 -17.19 -17.17 4.37
C HIS A 115 -18.05 -15.93 4.73
N ASN A 116 -17.89 -15.39 5.94
CA ASN A 116 -18.62 -14.21 6.41
C ASN A 116 -17.89 -12.88 6.13
N CYS A 117 -16.72 -12.93 5.49
CA CYS A 117 -16.01 -11.70 5.12
C CYS A 117 -16.68 -11.07 3.89
N TRP A 118 -16.86 -9.75 3.95
CA TRP A 118 -17.47 -8.95 2.89
C TRP A 118 -16.72 -7.63 2.77
N GLY A 119 -16.84 -6.97 1.63
CA GLY A 119 -16.30 -5.63 1.42
C GLY A 119 -15.48 -5.47 0.16
N GLU A 120 -14.54 -4.52 0.18
CA GLU A 120 -13.89 -4.01 -1.03
C GLU A 120 -12.37 -3.90 -0.89
N VAL A 121 -11.65 -4.14 -1.99
CA VAL A 121 -10.22 -3.83 -2.10
C VAL A 121 -10.04 -2.67 -3.08
N VAL A 122 -9.66 -1.51 -2.56
CA VAL A 122 -9.45 -0.30 -3.35
C VAL A 122 -7.97 -0.17 -3.68
N ILE A 123 -7.62 -0.33 -4.97
CA ILE A 123 -6.25 -0.25 -5.45
C ILE A 123 -6.06 1.06 -6.22
N TYR A 124 -5.19 1.94 -5.73
CA TYR A 124 -4.95 3.26 -6.32
C TYR A 124 -3.96 3.26 -7.49
N ASP A 125 -3.55 2.07 -7.95
CA ASP A 125 -2.55 1.90 -9.00
C ASP A 125 -3.18 1.65 -10.37
N LYS A 126 -3.25 2.70 -11.19
CA LYS A 126 -3.78 2.62 -12.56
C LYS A 126 -3.01 1.66 -13.47
N ARG A 127 -1.82 1.20 -13.07
CA ARG A 127 -1.02 0.24 -13.85
C ARG A 127 -1.69 -1.13 -13.98
N LEU A 128 -2.61 -1.49 -13.08
CA LEU A 128 -3.41 -2.71 -13.21
C LEU A 128 -4.28 -2.72 -14.48
N LEU A 129 -4.73 -1.56 -14.93
CA LEU A 129 -5.60 -1.43 -16.10
C LEU A 129 -4.84 -0.95 -17.34
N THR A 130 -3.78 -0.17 -17.14
CA THR A 130 -3.07 0.52 -18.25
C THR A 130 -1.87 -0.25 -18.80
N LYS A 131 -1.34 -1.24 -18.07
CA LYS A 131 -0.16 -2.01 -18.50
C LYS A 131 -0.56 -3.44 -18.84
N ASN A 132 0.10 -4.03 -19.85
CA ASN A 132 -0.16 -5.40 -20.31
C ASN A 132 -0.02 -6.44 -19.18
N TYR A 133 0.94 -6.25 -18.27
CA TYR A 133 1.11 -7.14 -17.12
C TYR A 133 -0.02 -7.01 -16.08
N GLY A 134 -0.81 -5.93 -16.11
CA GLY A 134 -1.87 -5.67 -15.16
C GLY A 134 -2.96 -6.74 -15.22
N ALA A 135 -3.34 -7.19 -16.41
CA ALA A 135 -4.27 -8.31 -16.61
C ALA A 135 -3.77 -9.60 -15.95
N ARG A 136 -2.46 -9.88 -16.01
CA ARG A 136 -1.85 -11.05 -15.36
C ARG A 136 -1.90 -10.96 -13.84
N LEU A 137 -1.68 -9.76 -13.28
CA LEU A 137 -1.81 -9.54 -11.84
C LEU A 137 -3.25 -9.73 -11.37
N LEU A 138 -4.22 -9.21 -12.11
CA LEU A 138 -5.65 -9.37 -11.80
C LEU A 138 -6.09 -10.84 -11.90
N ASN A 139 -5.66 -11.55 -12.94
CA ASN A 139 -5.98 -12.97 -13.14
C ASN A 139 -5.39 -13.89 -12.06
N ALA A 140 -4.37 -13.44 -11.33
CA ALA A 140 -3.79 -14.19 -10.22
C ALA A 140 -4.56 -14.01 -8.90
N LEU A 141 -5.49 -13.04 -8.83
CA LEU A 141 -6.35 -12.81 -7.68
C LEU A 141 -7.60 -13.70 -7.74
N PRO A 142 -8.28 -13.92 -6.60
CA PRO A 142 -9.64 -14.43 -6.62
C PRO A 142 -10.54 -13.61 -7.56
N VAL A 143 -11.59 -14.24 -8.09
CA VAL A 143 -12.50 -13.54 -9.00
C VAL A 143 -13.30 -12.50 -8.21
N PHE A 144 -13.07 -11.22 -8.52
CA PHE A 144 -13.83 -10.08 -8.00
C PHE A 144 -14.51 -9.34 -9.15
N PRO A 145 -15.72 -8.77 -8.93
CA PRO A 145 -16.21 -7.72 -9.81
C PRO A 145 -15.26 -6.51 -9.70
N ILE A 146 -14.94 -5.89 -10.84
CA ILE A 146 -14.05 -4.74 -10.90
C ILE A 146 -14.88 -3.49 -11.20
N GLU A 147 -14.84 -2.52 -10.30
CA GLU A 147 -15.48 -1.22 -10.47
C GLU A 147 -14.45 -0.11 -10.68
N GLN A 148 -14.81 0.92 -11.45
CA GLN A 148 -13.97 2.08 -11.74
C GLN A 148 -14.73 3.38 -11.40
N PRO A 149 -14.90 3.71 -10.11
CA PRO A 149 -15.58 4.94 -9.71
C PRO A 149 -14.79 6.18 -10.12
N GLY A 150 -15.50 7.29 -10.35
CA GLY A 150 -14.88 8.59 -10.56
C GLY A 150 -14.06 9.02 -9.34
N VAL A 151 -12.90 9.62 -9.59
CA VAL A 151 -12.05 10.17 -8.51
C VAL A 151 -12.38 11.66 -8.34
N PRO A 152 -12.65 12.14 -7.12
CA PRO A 152 -12.94 13.56 -6.89
C PRO A 152 -11.72 14.44 -7.22
N GLU A 153 -11.97 15.73 -7.48
CA GLU A 153 -10.90 16.68 -7.71
C GLU A 153 -9.98 16.80 -6.50
N VAL A 154 -8.67 16.74 -6.73
CA VAL A 154 -7.66 16.72 -5.65
C VAL A 154 -7.17 18.14 -5.38
N ILE A 155 -7.41 18.64 -4.16
CA ILE A 155 -6.77 19.85 -3.65
C ILE A 155 -5.33 19.50 -3.25
N VAL A 156 -4.35 19.79 -4.10
CA VAL A 156 -2.94 19.58 -3.79
C VAL A 156 -2.48 20.64 -2.78
N LYS A 157 -2.40 20.28 -1.50
CA LYS A 157 -1.70 21.08 -0.47
C LYS A 157 -0.22 21.24 -0.87
N ARG A 158 0.13 22.32 -1.60
CA ARG A 158 1.53 22.66 -1.89
C ARG A 158 2.17 23.26 -0.63
N LYS A 159 3.26 22.66 -0.12
CA LYS A 159 4.11 23.32 0.88
C LYS A 159 4.67 24.62 0.28
N ALA A 160 4.53 25.73 1.01
CA ALA A 160 5.19 26.99 0.66
C ALA A 160 6.71 26.75 0.58
N LYS A 161 7.32 27.11 -0.56
CA LYS A 161 8.78 27.08 -0.71
C LYS A 161 9.41 27.97 0.36
N GLN A 162 10.17 27.39 1.29
CA GLN A 162 11.12 28.15 2.09
C GLN A 162 12.21 28.68 1.15
N THR A 163 12.10 29.93 0.73
CA THR A 163 13.19 30.67 0.10
C THR A 163 14.29 30.89 1.13
N ALA A 164 15.31 30.03 1.11
CA ALA A 164 16.56 30.28 1.80
C ALA A 164 17.24 31.51 1.17
N LYS A 165 17.15 32.68 1.81
CA LYS A 165 18.01 33.83 1.52
C LYS A 165 19.42 33.48 1.98
N GLN A 166 20.25 32.97 1.07
CA GLN A 166 21.70 33.13 1.16
C GLN A 166 22.03 34.60 0.86
N THR A 167 22.03 35.46 1.87
CA THR A 167 22.77 36.72 1.81
C THR A 167 24.23 36.41 2.11
N GLY A 168 25.05 36.41 1.05
CA GLY A 168 26.46 36.10 1.08
C GLY A 168 27.26 37.02 2.00
N ARG A 169 28.18 36.39 2.75
CA ARG A 169 29.44 36.98 3.20
C ARG A 169 30.11 37.70 2.01
N LYS A 170 30.10 39.03 2.00
CA LYS A 170 31.10 39.82 1.29
C LYS A 170 32.13 40.29 2.31
N ARG A 171 33.34 39.76 2.12
CA ARG A 171 34.60 40.16 2.73
C ARG A 171 34.79 41.67 2.57
N ARG A 172 35.22 42.32 3.64
CA ARG A 172 36.11 43.49 3.62
C ARG A 172 37.23 43.19 4.61
#